data_AF-A0A3D0YLU8-F1
#
_entry.id   AF-A0A3D0YLU8-F1
#
_cell.length_a   1.000
_cell.length_b   1.000
_cell.length_c   1.000
_cell.angle_alpha   90.00
_cell.angle_beta   90.00
_cell.angle_gamma   90.00
#
_symmetry.space_group_name_H-M   'P 1'
#
loop_
_entity.id
_entity.type
_entity.pdbx_description
1 polymer ?
#
loop_
_entity_poly.entity_id
_entity_poly.type
_entity_poly.pdbx_seq_one_letter_code
_entity_poly.pdbx_strand_id
1 'polypeptide(L)'
;MNKWLNSKNMVAAALVLCVAAPIVLSKKQDGGNVTVDNADRRINIITPHNETIRREFGEAFQDWWREKTGEAVYVNWLTPGGTSEIRKILNGKYKAAERVGDDGIGIDIFFGGGDYDFRKQAQAGHLAKLEVFEKHPAWFSDNVIPAYFTGEKYYDPQHAWVGVCLSRFGICYNLDSLKRLKIKPPTKWSDLGDPKYFGSIALADPSKSGSVSRAFEMLIQEQIHEAVTTLQRKPGETQIQFDRRGRSDGWDKGINLIQKIASNARYFTDSATKIPHDVAQGNAAAGMQRTTDSLKGYFLIATPVIESGFFKGTVTYVCEHGEAGAMGIVINKPLDLQLADVFEHLNIQPLLSHDEVSVMAGGPIKIDRGFVLHSPEISYDATLKVNQDVWLTTSKDVLADIARGKGPDQHLVALGYAGWSAGQLEQEIAENSWLTIDADTTVLFETPISEKSASAGKLLGIDIRLLTQQAGHS
;
A
#
# COMPACT_ATOMS: atom_id res chain seq x y z
N MET A 1 9.00 59.28 -22.08
CA MET A 1 10.00 58.92 -21.05
C MET A 1 9.38 58.46 -19.71
N ASN A 2 8.28 59.06 -19.22
CA ASN A 2 7.75 58.75 -17.88
C ASN A 2 7.06 57.38 -17.69
N LYS A 3 6.54 56.73 -18.73
CA LYS A 3 5.95 55.38 -18.60
C LYS A 3 6.99 54.28 -18.35
N TRP A 4 8.22 54.46 -18.83
CA TRP A 4 9.29 53.45 -18.73
C TRP A 4 10.01 53.46 -17.38
N LEU A 5 10.07 54.62 -16.69
CA LEU A 5 10.57 54.69 -15.32
C LEU A 5 9.58 54.08 -14.30
N ASN A 6 8.27 54.26 -14.50
CA ASN A 6 7.26 53.67 -13.60
C ASN A 6 7.23 52.14 -13.66
N SER A 7 7.44 51.54 -14.84
CA SER A 7 7.46 50.08 -14.97
C SER A 7 8.68 49.45 -14.28
N LYS A 8 9.85 50.10 -14.31
CA LYS A 8 11.05 49.59 -13.62
C LYS A 8 10.92 49.65 -12.09
N ASN A 9 10.33 50.73 -11.57
CA ASN A 9 10.10 50.86 -10.12
C ASN A 9 9.04 49.89 -9.61
N MET A 10 8.00 49.60 -10.41
CA MET A 10 7.01 48.56 -10.08
C MET A 10 7.61 47.15 -10.10
N VAL A 11 8.46 46.82 -11.07
CA VAL A 11 9.12 45.51 -11.14
C VAL A 11 10.13 45.34 -9.99
N ALA A 12 10.89 46.38 -9.66
CA ALA A 12 11.79 46.36 -8.51
C ALA A 12 11.02 46.20 -7.19
N ALA A 13 9.91 46.92 -7.00
CA ALA A 13 9.07 46.78 -5.81
C ALA A 13 8.42 45.39 -5.71
N ALA A 14 7.98 44.81 -6.83
CA ALA A 14 7.44 43.45 -6.89
C ALA A 14 8.50 42.39 -6.55
N LEU A 15 9.73 42.54 -7.04
CA LEU A 15 10.85 41.65 -6.71
C LEU A 15 11.23 41.75 -5.24
N VAL A 16 11.29 42.95 -4.67
CA VAL A 16 11.54 43.15 -3.23
C VAL A 16 10.41 42.55 -2.39
N LEU A 17 9.15 42.67 -2.81
CA LEU A 17 8.01 42.01 -2.16
C LEU A 17 8.07 40.48 -2.28
N CYS A 18 8.43 39.93 -3.45
CA CYS A 18 8.58 38.49 -3.63
C CYS A 18 9.71 37.90 -2.80
N VAL A 19 10.75 38.68 -2.46
CA VAL A 19 11.87 38.22 -1.63
C VAL A 19 11.62 38.49 -0.14
N ALA A 20 11.04 39.63 0.21
CA ALA A 20 10.81 40.02 1.60
C ALA A 20 9.53 39.43 2.20
N ALA A 21 8.48 39.21 1.40
CA ALA A 21 7.23 38.62 1.90
C ALA A 21 7.43 37.20 2.45
N PRO A 22 8.18 36.28 1.81
CA PRO A 22 8.48 34.97 2.40
C PRO A 22 9.26 35.07 3.71
N ILE A 23 10.20 36.01 3.83
CA ILE A 23 11.07 36.17 5.02
C ILE A 23 10.29 36.77 6.20
N VAL A 24 9.35 37.67 5.93
CA VAL A 24 8.50 38.31 6.96
C VAL A 24 7.32 37.42 7.35
N LEU A 25 6.78 36.63 6.41
CA LEU A 25 5.72 35.65 6.66
C LEU A 25 6.27 34.39 7.35
N SER A 26 7.49 33.95 7.04
CA SER A 26 8.12 32.81 7.74
C SER A 26 8.39 33.13 9.20
N LYS A 27 8.77 34.38 9.53
CA LYS A 27 9.06 34.82 10.91
C LYS A 27 7.85 34.88 11.85
N LYS A 28 6.63 34.74 11.31
CA LYS A 28 5.37 34.87 12.06
C LYS A 28 4.61 33.56 12.18
N GLN A 29 5.07 32.49 11.52
CA GLN A 29 4.46 31.16 11.49
C GLN A 29 5.23 30.09 12.28
N ASP A 30 6.28 30.48 13.02
CA ASP A 30 6.97 29.56 13.94
C ASP A 30 6.08 29.27 15.17
N GLY A 31 5.09 28.41 14.99
CA GLY A 31 4.58 27.52 16.02
C GLY A 31 5.57 26.39 16.33
N GLY A 32 6.87 26.71 16.33
CA GLY A 32 8.01 25.86 16.67
C GLY A 32 7.93 24.42 16.13
N ASN A 33 8.53 24.18 14.97
CA ASN A 33 9.00 22.85 14.57
C ASN A 33 9.68 22.21 15.78
N VAL A 34 9.16 21.10 16.32
CA VAL A 34 9.71 20.49 17.54
C VAL A 34 11.06 19.86 17.18
N THR A 35 12.10 20.63 17.36
CA THR A 35 13.51 20.23 17.34
C THR A 35 13.93 19.71 18.71
N VAL A 36 15.13 19.15 18.78
CA VAL A 36 15.74 18.77 20.07
C VAL A 36 15.80 19.96 21.05
N ASP A 37 15.92 21.18 20.55
CA ASP A 37 16.20 22.37 21.37
C ASP A 37 14.93 23.05 21.94
N ASN A 38 13.74 22.69 21.44
CA ASN A 38 12.47 23.29 21.86
C ASN A 38 11.39 22.25 22.22
N ALA A 39 11.79 21.00 22.48
CA ALA A 39 10.90 19.94 22.94
C ALA A 39 10.84 19.88 24.47
N ASP A 40 9.63 19.81 25.02
CA ASP A 40 9.42 19.55 26.46
C ASP A 40 9.74 18.08 26.81
N ARG A 41 9.52 17.19 25.84
CA ARG A 41 9.80 15.75 25.97
C ARG A 41 10.48 15.20 24.74
N ARG A 42 11.25 14.13 24.95
CA ARG A 42 11.84 13.33 23.88
C ARG A 42 11.43 11.88 24.02
N ILE A 43 11.12 11.24 22.90
CA ILE A 43 10.90 9.80 22.81
C ILE A 43 11.85 9.21 21.76
N ASN A 44 12.56 8.15 22.14
CA ASN A 44 13.49 7.43 21.29
C ASN A 44 12.82 6.17 20.76
N ILE A 45 12.54 6.15 19.46
CA ILE A 45 11.90 5.01 18.80
C ILE A 45 12.92 4.32 17.90
N ILE A 46 13.21 3.05 18.16
CA ILE A 46 14.03 2.22 17.27
C ILE A 46 13.14 1.46 16.29
N THR A 47 13.44 1.54 15.00
CA THR A 47 12.54 1.01 13.97
C THR A 47 13.26 0.61 12.67
N PRO A 48 12.81 -0.46 11.99
CA PRO A 48 13.27 -0.80 10.64
C PRO A 48 12.47 -0.08 9.55
N HIS A 49 11.48 0.74 9.91
CA HIS A 49 10.58 1.37 8.95
C HIS A 49 11.29 2.43 8.11
N ASN A 50 10.83 2.56 6.86
CA ASN A 50 11.29 3.59 5.94
C ASN A 50 10.90 5.00 6.43
N GLU A 51 11.38 6.02 5.72
CA GLU A 51 11.11 7.41 6.07
C GLU A 51 9.63 7.79 6.04
N THR A 52 8.88 7.30 5.04
CA THR A 52 7.45 7.59 4.89
C THR A 52 6.68 7.21 6.16
N ILE A 53 6.80 5.96 6.64
CA ILE A 53 6.10 5.52 7.85
C ILE A 53 6.53 6.35 9.06
N ARG A 54 7.82 6.65 9.19
CA ARG A 54 8.35 7.42 10.33
C ARG A 54 7.82 8.85 10.35
N ARG A 55 7.71 9.49 9.18
CA ARG A 55 7.20 10.84 9.06
C ARG A 55 5.72 10.88 9.41
N GLU A 56 4.89 10.06 8.77
CA GLU A 56 3.44 10.03 9.01
C GLU A 56 3.09 9.73 10.48
N PHE A 57 3.71 8.70 11.08
CA PHE A 57 3.46 8.39 12.49
C PHE A 57 4.05 9.44 13.44
N GLY A 58 5.20 10.02 13.09
CA GLY A 58 5.87 11.03 13.90
C GLY A 58 5.04 12.30 13.99
N GLU A 59 4.68 12.86 12.85
CA GLU A 59 3.89 14.10 12.74
C GLU A 59 2.52 13.92 13.39
N ALA A 60 1.79 12.84 13.03
CA ALA A 60 0.47 12.58 13.60
C ALA A 60 0.50 12.42 15.13
N PHE A 61 1.52 11.75 15.67
CA PHE A 61 1.67 11.61 17.12
C PHE A 61 2.03 12.93 17.81
N GLN A 62 2.90 13.72 17.19
CA GLN A 62 3.30 15.03 17.73
C GLN A 62 2.11 16.00 17.80
N ASP A 63 1.30 16.05 16.73
CA ASP A 63 0.10 16.86 16.69
C ASP A 63 -0.92 16.41 17.73
N TRP A 64 -1.19 15.10 17.78
CA TRP A 64 -2.10 14.53 18.78
C TRP A 64 -1.62 14.80 20.21
N TRP A 65 -0.32 14.66 20.49
CA TRP A 65 0.24 14.90 21.82
C TRP A 65 0.12 16.37 22.22
N ARG A 66 0.44 17.29 21.29
CA ARG A 66 0.34 18.73 21.50
C ARG A 66 -1.12 19.14 21.75
N GLU A 67 -2.06 18.61 20.98
CA GLU A 67 -3.50 18.87 21.16
C GLU A 67 -4.00 18.36 22.51
N LYS A 68 -3.55 17.17 22.95
CA LYS A 68 -4.02 16.54 24.19
C LYS A 68 -3.39 17.12 25.45
N THR A 69 -2.13 17.53 25.40
CA THR A 69 -1.35 17.88 26.60
C THR A 69 -0.92 19.34 26.64
N GLY A 70 -0.85 20.01 25.49
CA GLY A 70 -0.25 21.33 25.35
C GLY A 70 1.29 21.32 25.32
N GLU A 71 1.94 20.17 25.50
CA GLU A 71 3.40 20.02 25.50
C GLU A 71 3.91 19.64 24.09
N ALA A 72 5.14 20.05 23.76
CA ALA A 72 5.83 19.62 22.56
C ALA A 72 6.64 18.32 22.80
N VAL A 73 6.48 17.33 21.93
CA VAL A 73 7.26 16.08 21.99
C VAL A 73 8.14 15.91 20.75
N TYR A 74 9.42 15.61 20.94
CA TYR A 74 10.35 15.26 19.88
C TYR A 74 10.43 13.75 19.71
N VAL A 75 10.09 13.26 18.52
CA VAL A 75 10.20 11.83 18.16
C VAL A 75 11.55 11.59 17.49
N ASN A 76 12.48 11.01 18.25
CA ASN A 76 13.79 10.63 17.75
C ASN A 76 13.78 9.22 17.15
N TRP A 77 13.80 9.14 15.82
CA TRP A 77 13.83 7.88 15.09
C TRP A 77 15.24 7.31 14.95
N LEU A 78 15.47 6.12 15.52
CA LEU A 78 16.71 5.36 15.41
C LEU A 78 16.55 4.25 14.37
N THR A 79 17.27 4.35 13.25
CA THR A 79 17.13 3.46 12.08
C THR A 79 18.46 2.75 11.73
N PRO A 80 18.98 1.88 12.61
CA PRO A 80 20.29 1.28 12.38
C PRO A 80 20.32 0.20 11.29
N GLY A 81 19.17 -0.17 10.72
CA GLY A 81 19.05 -1.21 9.71
C GLY A 81 17.72 -1.96 9.81
N GLY A 82 17.70 -3.19 9.32
CA GLY A 82 16.55 -4.07 9.43
C GLY A 82 16.32 -4.58 10.86
N THR A 83 15.24 -5.34 11.05
CA THR A 83 14.85 -5.86 12.37
C THR A 83 15.94 -6.74 12.99
N SER A 84 16.69 -7.49 12.18
CA SER A 84 17.80 -8.32 12.65
C SER A 84 18.97 -7.49 13.21
N GLU A 85 19.32 -6.37 12.58
CA GLU A 85 20.33 -5.42 13.09
C GLU A 85 19.85 -4.77 14.38
N ILE A 86 18.58 -4.34 14.42
CA ILE A 86 17.96 -3.76 15.62
C ILE A 86 18.02 -4.74 16.80
N ARG A 87 17.64 -6.01 16.60
CA ARG A 87 17.75 -7.06 17.63
C ARG A 87 19.17 -7.17 18.18
N LYS A 88 20.20 -7.15 17.32
CA LYS A 88 21.61 -7.23 17.75
C LYS A 88 21.98 -6.01 18.61
N ILE A 89 21.53 -4.83 18.22
CA ILE A 89 21.77 -3.58 18.97
C ILE A 89 21.07 -3.60 20.32
N LEU A 90 19.80 -4.00 20.37
CA LEU A 90 19.04 -4.14 21.61
C LEU A 90 19.75 -5.10 22.59
N ASN A 91 20.11 -6.29 22.11
CA ASN A 91 20.82 -7.27 22.92
C ASN A 91 22.19 -6.75 23.41
N GLY A 92 22.92 -6.02 22.58
CA GLY A 92 24.19 -5.40 22.96
C GLY A 92 24.03 -4.32 24.02
N LYS A 93 23.01 -3.46 23.86
CA LYS A 93 22.71 -2.39 24.80
C LYS A 93 22.24 -2.91 26.16
N TYR A 94 21.32 -3.89 26.20
CA TYR A 94 20.85 -4.47 27.47
C TYR A 94 21.98 -5.19 28.21
N LYS A 95 22.84 -5.95 27.51
CA LYS A 95 24.04 -6.55 28.12
C LYS A 95 25.01 -5.50 28.67
N ALA A 96 25.08 -4.33 28.07
CA ALA A 96 25.92 -3.24 28.60
C ALA A 96 25.29 -2.62 29.84
N ALA A 97 23.97 -2.35 29.81
CA ALA A 97 23.20 -1.83 30.94
C ALA A 97 23.29 -2.75 32.17
N GLU A 98 23.11 -4.06 31.99
CA GLU A 98 23.25 -5.07 33.05
C GLU A 98 24.62 -5.03 33.74
N ARG A 99 25.70 -4.74 33.00
CA ARG A 99 27.06 -4.67 33.56
C ARG A 99 27.29 -3.46 34.43
N VAL A 100 26.61 -2.35 34.14
CA VAL A 100 26.75 -1.09 34.89
C VAL A 100 25.61 -0.86 35.88
N GLY A 101 24.62 -1.76 35.93
CA GLY A 101 23.46 -1.67 36.81
C GLY A 101 22.46 -0.58 36.40
N ASP A 102 22.34 -0.31 35.10
CA ASP A 102 21.39 0.68 34.57
C ASP A 102 20.04 0.00 34.26
N ASP A 103 18.95 0.70 34.54
CA ASP A 103 17.57 0.16 34.43
C ASP A 103 17.03 0.22 32.99
N GLY A 104 17.76 0.84 32.06
CA GLY A 104 17.32 1.01 30.68
C GLY A 104 18.44 1.17 29.66
N ILE A 105 18.07 1.37 28.40
CA ILE A 105 19.00 1.46 27.26
C ILE A 105 18.85 2.73 26.42
N GLY A 106 18.08 3.69 26.92
CA GLY A 106 17.74 4.93 26.23
C GLY A 106 16.91 4.73 24.97
N ILE A 107 16.05 3.70 24.96
CA ILE A 107 15.08 3.42 23.89
C ILE A 107 13.73 3.22 24.55
N ASP A 108 12.75 4.00 24.13
CA ASP A 108 11.42 4.05 24.72
C ASP A 108 10.45 3.12 23.98
N ILE A 109 10.55 3.06 22.65
CA ILE A 109 9.68 2.23 21.81
C ILE A 109 10.53 1.44 20.82
N PHE A 110 10.26 0.14 20.72
CA PHE A 110 10.65 -0.68 19.57
C PHE A 110 9.44 -0.82 18.65
N PHE A 111 9.51 -0.25 17.44
CA PHE A 111 8.38 -0.18 16.52
C PHE A 111 8.72 -0.86 15.18
N GLY A 112 7.99 -1.93 14.84
CA GLY A 112 8.12 -2.62 13.56
C GLY A 112 8.96 -3.89 13.61
N GLY A 113 8.75 -4.76 12.62
CA GLY A 113 9.27 -6.12 12.60
C GLY A 113 8.20 -7.17 12.89
N GLY A 114 8.59 -8.45 12.83
CA GLY A 114 7.70 -9.56 13.16
C GLY A 114 7.67 -9.87 14.66
N ASP A 115 6.68 -10.64 15.09
CA ASP A 115 6.48 -11.04 16.50
C ASP A 115 7.68 -11.79 17.11
N TYR A 116 8.49 -12.47 16.29
CA TYR A 116 9.68 -13.20 16.74
C TYR A 116 10.62 -12.36 17.61
N ASP A 117 10.95 -11.16 17.16
CA ASP A 117 11.88 -10.27 17.87
C ASP A 117 11.27 -9.79 19.19
N PHE A 118 10.00 -9.40 19.17
CA PHE A 118 9.26 -8.99 20.36
C PHE A 118 9.13 -10.12 21.38
N ARG A 119 8.84 -11.35 20.94
CA ARG A 119 8.84 -12.54 21.81
C ARG A 119 10.19 -12.75 22.48
N LYS A 120 11.30 -12.61 21.73
CA LYS A 120 12.64 -12.76 22.28
C LYS A 120 12.98 -11.69 23.30
N GLN A 121 12.63 -10.43 23.04
CA GLN A 121 12.85 -9.33 23.98
C GLN A 121 11.95 -9.48 25.23
N ALA A 122 10.68 -9.87 25.07
CA ALA A 122 9.77 -10.15 26.18
C ALA A 122 10.27 -11.29 27.07
N GLN A 123 10.72 -12.41 26.48
CA GLN A 123 11.30 -13.54 27.21
C GLN A 123 12.56 -13.17 28.01
N ALA A 124 13.33 -12.20 27.52
CA ALA A 124 14.49 -11.66 28.19
C ALA A 124 14.14 -10.60 29.25
N GLY A 125 12.87 -10.25 29.43
CA GLY A 125 12.44 -9.21 30.37
C GLY A 125 12.75 -7.78 29.92
N HIS A 126 13.05 -7.59 28.63
CA HIS A 126 13.48 -6.30 28.08
C HIS A 126 12.32 -5.37 27.67
N LEU A 127 11.06 -5.83 27.75
CA LEU A 127 9.88 -5.07 27.34
C LEU A 127 8.98 -4.78 28.55
N ALA A 128 8.55 -3.53 28.67
CA ALA A 128 7.55 -3.13 29.65
C ALA A 128 6.15 -3.60 29.23
N LYS A 129 5.25 -3.78 30.21
CA LYS A 129 3.84 -4.05 29.94
C LYS A 129 3.16 -2.83 29.34
N LEU A 130 2.34 -3.04 28.33
CA LEU A 130 1.60 -1.98 27.66
C LEU A 130 0.30 -1.69 28.41
N GLU A 131 0.11 -0.45 28.84
CA GLU A 131 -1.11 -0.01 29.53
C GLU A 131 -2.36 -0.02 28.64
N VAL A 132 -2.19 -0.12 27.31
CA VAL A 132 -3.30 -0.13 26.34
C VAL A 132 -4.29 -1.26 26.63
N PHE A 133 -3.81 -2.41 27.12
CA PHE A 133 -4.67 -3.54 27.47
C PHE A 133 -5.56 -3.25 28.69
N GLU A 134 -5.11 -2.40 29.60
CA GLU A 134 -5.85 -1.99 30.80
C GLU A 134 -6.77 -0.80 30.50
N LYS A 135 -6.31 0.16 29.69
CA LYS A 135 -7.08 1.35 29.30
C LYS A 135 -8.18 1.03 28.28
N HIS A 136 -7.94 0.07 27.40
CA HIS A 136 -8.85 -0.28 26.31
C HIS A 136 -9.10 -1.79 26.22
N PRO A 137 -9.59 -2.45 27.29
CA PRO A 137 -9.79 -3.90 27.31
C PRO A 137 -10.79 -4.36 26.23
N ALA A 138 -11.74 -3.51 25.84
CA ALA A 138 -12.73 -3.80 24.80
C ALA A 138 -12.11 -3.99 23.40
N TRP A 139 -10.92 -3.46 23.14
CA TRP A 139 -10.22 -3.69 21.87
C TRP A 139 -9.68 -5.12 21.75
N PHE A 140 -9.36 -5.75 22.89
CA PHE A 140 -8.70 -7.05 22.96
C PHE A 140 -9.72 -8.14 23.31
N SER A 141 -10.51 -8.52 22.31
CA SER A 141 -11.51 -9.59 22.41
C SER A 141 -11.52 -10.43 21.15
N ASP A 142 -12.07 -11.65 21.22
CA ASP A 142 -12.13 -12.57 20.09
C ASP A 142 -12.85 -11.98 18.85
N ASN A 143 -13.70 -10.97 19.05
CA ASN A 143 -14.47 -10.31 17.99
C ASN A 143 -13.81 -9.03 17.44
N VAL A 144 -12.76 -8.50 18.07
CA VAL A 144 -12.12 -7.23 17.69
C VAL A 144 -10.65 -7.47 17.35
N ILE A 145 -9.76 -7.50 18.35
CA ILE A 145 -8.37 -7.95 18.21
C ILE A 145 -8.23 -9.24 19.03
N PRO A 146 -8.31 -10.43 18.40
CA PRO A 146 -8.15 -11.69 19.11
C PRO A 146 -6.69 -11.89 19.53
N ALA A 147 -6.45 -12.66 20.60
CA ALA A 147 -5.08 -13.03 21.01
C ALA A 147 -4.34 -13.83 19.93
N TYR A 148 -5.09 -14.59 19.14
CA TYR A 148 -4.56 -15.49 18.13
C TYR A 148 -5.50 -15.58 16.92
N PHE A 149 -4.93 -15.47 15.72
CA PHE A 149 -5.67 -15.64 14.47
C PHE A 149 -4.78 -16.28 13.41
N THR A 150 -5.32 -17.26 12.66
CA THR A 150 -4.66 -17.90 11.51
C THR A 150 -3.24 -18.42 11.77
N GLY A 151 -2.93 -18.91 12.97
CA GLY A 151 -1.57 -19.38 13.27
C GLY A 151 -0.75 -18.39 14.12
N GLU A 152 -1.22 -17.15 14.24
CA GLU A 152 -0.40 -16.04 14.67
C GLU A 152 -0.90 -15.35 15.93
N LYS A 153 0.03 -14.98 16.79
CA LYS A 153 -0.25 -14.19 17.98
C LYS A 153 -0.29 -12.72 17.61
N TYR A 154 -1.41 -12.07 17.90
CA TYR A 154 -1.53 -10.63 17.66
C TYR A 154 -0.96 -9.82 18.82
N TYR A 155 -0.91 -10.39 20.02
CA TYR A 155 -0.28 -9.78 21.16
C TYR A 155 0.30 -10.79 22.14
N ASP A 156 1.16 -10.28 23.01
CA ASP A 156 1.77 -11.05 24.07
C ASP A 156 0.76 -11.39 25.18
N PRO A 157 0.70 -12.63 25.69
CA PRO A 157 -0.18 -12.97 26.81
C PRO A 157 0.21 -12.26 28.12
N GLN A 158 1.44 -11.76 28.25
CA GLN A 158 1.86 -10.91 29.36
C GLN A 158 1.72 -9.41 29.05
N HIS A 159 1.10 -9.06 27.90
CA HIS A 159 0.81 -7.71 27.45
C HIS A 159 2.05 -6.83 27.19
N ALA A 160 3.22 -7.44 26.93
CA ALA A 160 4.46 -6.72 26.65
C ALA A 160 4.58 -6.19 25.20
N TRP A 161 3.78 -6.69 24.26
CA TRP A 161 3.75 -6.20 22.88
C TRP A 161 2.39 -6.48 22.22
N VAL A 162 2.08 -5.69 21.19
CA VAL A 162 0.88 -5.83 20.35
C VAL A 162 1.24 -5.55 18.90
N GLY A 163 0.71 -6.37 17.99
CA GLY A 163 0.78 -6.16 16.55
C GLY A 163 -0.21 -5.08 16.12
N VAL A 164 0.27 -4.14 15.31
CA VAL A 164 -0.52 -2.98 14.85
C VAL A 164 -0.82 -3.03 13.35
N CYS A 165 -0.38 -4.07 12.65
CA CYS A 165 -0.59 -4.26 11.23
C CYS A 165 -0.61 -5.76 10.88
N LEU A 166 -1.47 -6.14 9.94
CA LEU A 166 -1.46 -7.45 9.29
C LEU A 166 -0.87 -7.30 7.90
N SER A 167 0.08 -8.17 7.56
CA SER A 167 0.70 -8.20 6.24
C SER A 167 0.53 -9.56 5.59
N ARG A 168 0.33 -9.58 4.27
CA ARG A 168 0.24 -10.78 3.46
C ARG A 168 1.55 -11.03 2.73
N PHE A 169 1.86 -12.31 2.53
CA PHE A 169 3.03 -12.78 1.79
C PHE A 169 2.56 -13.59 0.59
N GLY A 170 3.23 -13.42 -0.55
CA GLY A 170 2.85 -14.07 -1.79
C GLY A 170 3.99 -14.17 -2.78
N ILE A 171 3.65 -14.64 -3.97
CA ILE A 171 4.59 -14.84 -5.08
C ILE A 171 4.42 -13.70 -6.06
N CYS A 172 5.50 -12.98 -6.33
CA CYS A 172 5.57 -12.10 -7.50
C CYS A 172 6.22 -12.87 -8.65
N TYR A 173 5.76 -12.66 -9.88
CA TYR A 173 6.29 -13.32 -11.07
C TYR A 173 6.19 -12.45 -12.32
N ASN A 174 7.05 -12.73 -13.30
CA ASN A 174 7.12 -11.99 -14.55
C ASN A 174 6.60 -12.84 -15.72
N LEU A 175 5.53 -12.36 -16.36
CA LEU A 175 4.84 -13.11 -17.41
C LEU A 175 5.74 -13.43 -18.62
N ASP A 176 6.62 -12.52 -19.02
CA ASP A 176 7.53 -12.73 -20.14
C ASP A 176 8.61 -13.76 -19.80
N SER A 177 9.17 -13.70 -18.59
CA SER A 177 10.09 -14.71 -18.08
C SER A 177 9.44 -16.09 -18.00
N LEU A 178 8.19 -16.19 -17.51
CA LEU A 178 7.45 -17.45 -17.47
C LEU A 178 7.18 -18.01 -18.87
N LYS A 179 6.79 -17.14 -19.81
CA LYS A 179 6.60 -17.51 -21.22
C LYS A 179 7.89 -18.03 -21.86
N ARG A 180 9.02 -17.37 -21.58
CA ARG A 180 10.37 -17.78 -22.04
C ARG A 180 10.77 -19.14 -21.46
N LEU A 181 10.49 -19.38 -20.17
CA LEU A 181 10.77 -20.63 -19.49
C LEU A 181 9.73 -21.74 -19.79
N LYS A 182 8.62 -21.41 -20.48
CA LYS A 182 7.49 -22.31 -20.75
C LYS A 182 6.90 -22.90 -19.47
N ILE A 183 6.72 -22.06 -18.45
CA ILE A 183 6.13 -22.41 -17.15
C ILE A 183 4.82 -21.65 -16.98
N LYS A 184 3.84 -22.24 -16.30
CA LYS A 184 2.60 -21.57 -15.91
C LYS A 184 2.84 -20.63 -14.72
N PRO A 185 2.03 -19.57 -14.56
CA PRO A 185 2.05 -18.75 -13.34
C PRO A 185 1.98 -19.60 -12.07
N PRO A 186 2.89 -19.39 -11.10
CA PRO A 186 2.86 -20.10 -9.83
C PRO A 186 1.64 -19.65 -9.03
N THR A 187 1.00 -20.61 -8.38
CA THR A 187 -0.22 -20.41 -7.57
C THR A 187 -0.02 -20.74 -6.10
N LYS A 188 1.05 -21.48 -5.78
CA LYS A 188 1.43 -21.90 -4.44
C LYS A 188 2.96 -21.96 -4.30
N TRP A 189 3.46 -21.89 -3.07
CA TRP A 189 4.91 -21.88 -2.82
C TRP A 189 5.64 -23.11 -3.37
N SER A 190 4.96 -24.27 -3.39
CA SER A 190 5.52 -25.50 -3.95
C SER A 190 5.82 -25.43 -5.45
N ASP A 191 5.16 -24.55 -6.20
CA ASP A 191 5.42 -24.36 -7.63
C ASP A 191 6.83 -23.77 -7.88
N LEU A 192 7.34 -22.96 -6.94
CA LEU A 192 8.69 -22.40 -7.02
C LEU A 192 9.80 -23.45 -6.88
N GLY A 193 9.45 -24.67 -6.43
CA GLY A 193 10.35 -25.81 -6.35
C GLY A 193 10.52 -26.59 -7.67
N ASP A 194 9.81 -26.24 -8.74
CA ASP A 194 9.97 -26.87 -10.05
C ASP A 194 11.37 -26.56 -10.63
N PRO A 195 12.19 -27.57 -11.00
CA PRO A 195 13.52 -27.37 -11.57
C PRO A 195 13.56 -26.47 -12.83
N LYS A 196 12.44 -26.27 -13.52
CA LYS A 196 12.37 -25.32 -14.65
C LYS A 196 12.66 -23.88 -14.23
N TYR A 197 12.53 -23.55 -12.95
CA TYR A 197 12.90 -22.26 -12.39
C TYR A 197 14.39 -22.12 -12.08
N PHE A 198 15.24 -23.10 -12.41
CA PHE A 198 16.67 -23.06 -12.07
C PHE A 198 17.33 -21.73 -12.48
N GLY A 199 18.02 -21.10 -11.52
CA GLY A 199 18.69 -19.80 -11.71
C GLY A 199 17.75 -18.63 -12.00
N SER A 200 16.46 -18.77 -11.70
CA SER A 200 15.41 -17.80 -12.06
C SER A 200 14.53 -17.38 -10.88
N ILE A 201 14.76 -17.88 -9.66
CA ILE A 201 14.04 -17.41 -8.46
C ILE A 201 14.85 -16.32 -7.74
N ALA A 202 14.21 -15.21 -7.40
CA ALA A 202 14.76 -14.20 -6.49
C ALA A 202 14.35 -14.51 -5.04
N LEU A 203 15.34 -14.65 -4.15
CA LEU A 203 15.13 -14.88 -2.70
C LEU A 203 15.93 -13.86 -1.90
N ALA A 204 15.49 -13.57 -0.67
CA ALA A 204 16.31 -12.87 0.31
C ALA A 204 16.91 -13.85 1.32
N ASP A 205 18.02 -13.47 1.92
CA ASP A 205 18.65 -14.19 3.02
C ASP A 205 17.74 -14.10 4.28
N PRO A 206 17.18 -15.21 4.77
CA PRO A 206 16.30 -15.20 5.94
C PRO A 206 17.04 -14.85 7.24
N SER A 207 18.38 -14.82 7.27
CA SER A 207 19.13 -14.32 8.43
C SER A 207 19.20 -12.78 8.48
N LYS A 208 18.96 -12.13 7.34
CA LYS A 208 19.04 -10.67 7.15
C LYS A 208 17.67 -10.01 6.96
N SER A 209 16.69 -10.73 6.41
CA SER A 209 15.34 -10.23 6.15
C SER A 209 14.29 -10.93 6.99
N GLY A 210 13.74 -10.23 8.00
CA GLY A 210 12.67 -10.76 8.86
C GLY A 210 11.40 -11.13 8.10
N SER A 211 11.07 -10.40 7.04
CA SER A 211 9.96 -10.70 6.13
C SER A 211 10.13 -12.04 5.40
N VAL A 212 11.35 -12.38 4.98
CA VAL A 212 11.61 -13.67 4.31
C VAL A 212 11.77 -14.81 5.32
N SER A 213 12.35 -14.55 6.50
CA SER A 213 12.30 -15.52 7.61
C SER A 213 10.86 -15.93 7.88
N ARG A 214 9.95 -14.96 7.88
CA ARG A 214 8.52 -15.18 8.08
C ARG A 214 7.88 -15.96 6.94
N ALA A 215 8.18 -15.62 5.69
CA ALA A 215 7.65 -16.36 4.54
C ALA A 215 8.08 -17.84 4.56
N PHE A 216 9.32 -18.13 4.96
CA PHE A 216 9.80 -19.51 5.13
C PHE A 216 9.12 -20.23 6.31
N GLU A 217 8.90 -19.53 7.44
CA GLU A 217 8.14 -20.08 8.55
C GLU A 217 6.71 -20.46 8.12
N MET A 218 6.02 -19.56 7.42
CA MET A 218 4.66 -19.81 6.91
C MET A 218 4.63 -21.01 5.96
N LEU A 219 5.62 -21.15 5.08
CA LEU A 219 5.75 -22.31 4.18
C LEU A 219 5.91 -23.61 4.98
N ILE A 220 6.75 -23.64 6.02
CA ILE A 220 6.90 -24.81 6.88
C ILE A 220 5.59 -25.12 7.60
N GLN A 221 4.90 -24.10 8.14
CA GLN A 221 3.62 -24.28 8.81
C GLN A 221 2.54 -24.82 7.88
N GLU A 222 2.47 -24.34 6.63
CA GLU A 222 1.59 -24.87 5.59
C GLU A 222 1.86 -26.35 5.35
N GLN A 223 3.13 -26.74 5.18
CA GLN A 223 3.51 -28.14 4.96
C GLN A 223 3.24 -29.04 6.18
N ILE A 224 3.37 -28.51 7.40
CA ILE A 224 2.93 -29.18 8.64
C ILE A 224 1.42 -29.36 8.64
N HIS A 225 0.67 -28.32 8.30
CA HIS A 225 -0.78 -28.39 8.26
C HIS A 225 -1.26 -29.43 7.23
N GLU A 226 -0.75 -29.39 6.00
CA GLU A 226 -1.04 -30.39 4.96
C GLU A 226 -0.65 -31.81 5.39
N ALA A 227 0.52 -31.97 6.02
CA ALA A 227 0.96 -33.28 6.48
C ALA A 227 0.04 -33.84 7.58
N VAL A 228 -0.40 -33.03 8.53
CA VAL A 228 -1.30 -33.45 9.62
C VAL A 228 -2.69 -33.77 9.08
N THR A 229 -3.25 -32.95 8.18
CA THR A 229 -4.61 -33.15 7.63
C THR A 229 -4.71 -34.35 6.71
N THR A 230 -3.63 -34.71 6.01
CA THR A 230 -3.58 -35.89 5.12
C THR A 230 -3.09 -37.16 5.82
N LEU A 231 -2.64 -37.06 7.07
CA LEU A 231 -2.07 -38.19 7.80
C LEU A 231 -3.16 -39.21 8.18
N GLN A 232 -2.94 -40.47 7.83
CA GLN A 232 -3.76 -41.56 8.36
C GLN A 232 -3.16 -42.10 9.66
N ARG A 233 -4.04 -42.39 10.63
CA ARG A 233 -3.64 -42.91 11.95
C ARG A 233 -3.23 -44.37 11.81
N LYS A 234 -2.08 -44.72 12.38
CA LYS A 234 -1.60 -46.11 12.39
C LYS A 234 -2.34 -46.92 13.48
N PRO A 235 -2.57 -48.23 13.29
CA PRO A 235 -3.14 -49.08 14.33
C PRO A 235 -2.32 -49.00 15.63
N GLY A 236 -3.00 -48.77 16.76
CA GLY A 236 -2.35 -48.63 18.08
C GLY A 236 -1.64 -47.30 18.34
N GLU A 237 -1.66 -46.35 17.40
CA GLU A 237 -1.00 -45.05 17.56
C GLU A 237 -1.79 -44.14 18.51
N THR A 238 -1.12 -43.59 19.53
CA THR A 238 -1.71 -42.60 20.43
C THR A 238 -1.84 -41.24 19.73
N GLN A 239 -2.70 -40.34 20.23
CA GLN A 239 -2.85 -38.99 19.66
C GLN A 239 -1.53 -38.22 19.65
N ILE A 240 -0.75 -38.32 20.74
CA ILE A 240 0.55 -37.65 20.86
C ILE A 240 1.54 -38.16 19.80
N GLN A 241 1.54 -39.47 19.52
CA GLN A 241 2.39 -40.05 18.48
C GLN A 241 1.95 -39.61 17.08
N PHE A 242 0.63 -39.61 16.81
CA PHE A 242 0.05 -39.14 15.57
C PHE A 242 0.43 -37.68 15.28
N ASP A 243 0.20 -36.79 16.25
CA ASP A 243 0.52 -35.35 16.12
C ASP A 243 2.02 -35.12 15.94
N ARG A 244 2.86 -35.86 16.67
CA ARG A 244 4.32 -35.76 16.54
C ARG A 244 4.77 -36.19 15.16
N ARG A 245 4.21 -37.27 14.61
CA ARG A 245 4.55 -37.76 13.26
C ARG A 245 4.12 -36.76 12.20
N GLY A 246 2.89 -36.25 12.25
CA GLY A 246 2.43 -35.23 11.30
C GLY A 246 3.31 -33.97 11.30
N ARG A 247 3.70 -33.48 12.48
CA ARG A 247 4.64 -32.35 12.59
C ARG A 247 6.03 -32.67 12.05
N SER A 248 6.56 -33.87 12.30
CA SER A 248 7.86 -34.29 11.78
C SER A 248 7.85 -34.41 10.26
N ASP A 249 6.85 -35.13 9.71
CA ASP A 249 6.70 -35.34 8.27
C ASP A 249 6.53 -34.01 7.53
N GLY A 250 5.73 -33.10 8.09
CA GLY A 250 5.50 -31.77 7.54
C GLY A 250 6.71 -30.84 7.65
N TRP A 251 7.47 -30.90 8.75
CA TRP A 251 8.74 -30.19 8.89
C TRP A 251 9.73 -30.63 7.81
N ASP A 252 9.88 -31.94 7.61
CA ASP A 252 10.78 -32.48 6.59
C ASP A 252 10.35 -32.05 5.19
N LYS A 253 9.04 -32.08 4.89
CA LYS A 253 8.50 -31.55 3.62
C LYS A 253 8.77 -30.06 3.44
N GLY A 254 8.55 -29.26 4.48
CA GLY A 254 8.80 -27.81 4.49
C GLY A 254 10.27 -27.47 4.22
N ILE A 255 11.20 -28.10 4.94
CA ILE A 255 12.64 -27.89 4.74
C ILE A 255 13.08 -28.35 3.35
N ASN A 256 12.62 -29.51 2.88
CA ASN A 256 12.91 -29.99 1.53
C ASN A 256 12.37 -29.04 0.46
N LEU A 257 11.19 -28.44 0.67
CA LEU A 257 10.64 -27.47 -0.25
C LEU A 257 11.49 -26.18 -0.27
N ILE A 258 11.87 -25.64 0.90
CA ILE A 258 12.80 -24.49 0.97
C ILE A 258 14.10 -24.79 0.24
N GLN A 259 14.67 -25.99 0.40
CA GLN A 259 15.88 -26.40 -0.31
C GLN A 259 15.68 -26.45 -1.83
N LYS A 260 14.53 -26.92 -2.32
CA LYS A 260 14.20 -26.92 -3.75
C LYS A 260 14.08 -25.50 -4.30
N ILE A 261 13.35 -24.62 -3.60
CA ILE A 261 13.20 -23.22 -3.99
C ILE A 261 14.57 -22.52 -3.99
N ALA A 262 15.37 -22.74 -2.95
CA ALA A 262 16.74 -22.22 -2.85
C ALA A 262 17.67 -22.76 -3.95
N SER A 263 17.50 -24.02 -4.37
CA SER A 263 18.26 -24.59 -5.50
C SER A 263 17.89 -23.94 -6.83
N ASN A 264 16.68 -23.37 -6.94
CA ASN A 264 16.25 -22.59 -8.09
C ASN A 264 16.64 -21.11 -7.98
N ALA A 265 17.19 -20.67 -6.85
CA ALA A 265 17.54 -19.29 -6.62
C ALA A 265 18.66 -18.84 -7.56
N ARG A 266 18.44 -17.68 -8.19
CA ARG A 266 19.46 -16.96 -8.94
C ARG A 266 20.50 -16.34 -8.02
N TYR A 267 20.04 -15.78 -6.91
CA TYR A 267 20.85 -15.08 -5.91
C TYR A 267 20.07 -14.99 -4.58
N PHE A 268 20.77 -14.55 -3.53
CA PHE A 268 20.17 -14.13 -2.27
C PHE A 268 20.44 -12.64 -2.02
N THR A 269 19.38 -11.83 -1.90
CA THR A 269 19.47 -10.41 -1.52
C THR A 269 19.43 -10.24 -0.01
N ASP A 270 20.00 -9.16 0.51
CA ASP A 270 19.85 -8.71 1.89
C ASP A 270 18.54 -7.96 2.16
N SER A 271 17.83 -7.53 1.12
CA SER A 271 16.56 -6.81 1.21
C SER A 271 15.44 -7.51 0.44
N ALA A 272 14.30 -7.71 1.10
CA ALA A 272 13.08 -8.22 0.47
C ALA A 272 12.55 -7.30 -0.65
N THR A 273 12.79 -5.99 -0.55
CA THR A 273 12.28 -5.03 -1.56
C THR A 273 12.94 -5.17 -2.92
N LYS A 274 14.15 -5.76 -3.02
CA LYS A 274 14.81 -5.99 -4.31
C LYS A 274 14.16 -7.08 -5.15
N ILE A 275 13.44 -8.01 -4.51
CA ILE A 275 12.82 -9.16 -5.18
C ILE A 275 11.79 -8.71 -6.23
N PRO A 276 10.81 -7.85 -5.90
CA PRO A 276 9.90 -7.25 -6.88
C PRO A 276 10.60 -6.62 -8.07
N HIS A 277 11.61 -5.78 -7.82
CA HIS A 277 12.30 -5.07 -8.89
C HIS A 277 12.98 -6.02 -9.88
N ASP A 278 13.65 -7.06 -9.39
CA ASP A 278 14.30 -8.03 -10.27
C ASP A 278 13.31 -8.91 -11.02
N VAL A 279 12.17 -9.23 -10.40
CA VAL A 279 11.08 -9.92 -11.09
C VAL A 279 10.48 -8.99 -12.16
N ALA A 280 10.15 -7.75 -11.83
CA ALA A 280 9.56 -6.78 -12.75
C ALA A 280 10.44 -6.54 -13.98
N GLN A 281 11.77 -6.42 -13.78
CA GLN A 281 12.75 -6.26 -14.87
C GLN A 281 13.01 -7.56 -15.67
N GLY A 282 12.46 -8.70 -15.22
CA GLY A 282 12.68 -10.00 -15.85
C GLY A 282 14.06 -10.62 -15.57
N ASN A 283 14.83 -10.05 -14.63
CA ASN A 283 16.08 -10.60 -14.12
C ASN A 283 15.85 -11.90 -13.33
N ALA A 284 14.69 -12.01 -12.68
CA ALA A 284 14.14 -13.23 -12.12
C ALA A 284 12.76 -13.53 -12.73
N ALA A 285 12.37 -14.80 -12.78
CA ALA A 285 11.06 -15.22 -13.24
C ALA A 285 9.98 -15.14 -12.15
N ALA A 286 10.37 -15.40 -10.90
CA ALA A 286 9.50 -15.30 -9.74
C ALA A 286 10.30 -15.07 -8.46
N GLY A 287 9.62 -14.65 -7.40
CA GLY A 287 10.24 -14.44 -6.10
C GLY A 287 9.22 -14.38 -4.97
N MET A 288 9.68 -14.68 -3.75
CA MET A 288 8.87 -14.61 -2.54
C MET A 288 8.89 -13.19 -1.99
N GLN A 289 7.72 -12.59 -1.74
CA GLN A 289 7.66 -11.20 -1.32
C GLN A 289 6.43 -10.90 -0.44
N ARG A 290 6.53 -9.86 0.40
CA ARG A 290 5.35 -9.22 1.03
C ARG A 290 4.51 -8.55 -0.06
N THR A 291 3.29 -9.00 -0.30
CA THR A 291 2.45 -8.48 -1.41
C THR A 291 2.46 -6.95 -1.38
N THR A 292 2.83 -6.33 -2.50
CA THR A 292 2.70 -4.88 -2.68
C THR A 292 1.24 -4.58 -2.96
N ASP A 293 0.67 -3.66 -2.19
CA ASP A 293 -0.71 -3.23 -2.34
C ASP A 293 -0.82 -2.44 -3.66
N SER A 294 -1.31 -3.09 -4.71
CA SER A 294 -1.63 -2.40 -5.96
C SER A 294 -2.94 -1.65 -5.76
N LEU A 295 -2.96 -0.36 -6.12
CA LEU A 295 -4.16 0.46 -6.14
C LEU A 295 -5.07 0.15 -7.34
N LYS A 296 -4.79 -0.90 -8.13
CA LYS A 296 -5.66 -1.31 -9.23
C LYS A 296 -7.05 -1.66 -8.68
N GLY A 297 -8.08 -1.00 -9.20
CA GLY A 297 -9.46 -1.14 -8.70
C GLY A 297 -9.82 -0.19 -7.55
N TYR A 298 -8.96 0.76 -7.20
CA TYR A 298 -9.23 1.76 -6.17
C TYR A 298 -9.76 3.05 -6.79
N PHE A 299 -10.46 3.85 -5.99
CA PHE A 299 -10.64 5.27 -6.22
C PHE A 299 -9.50 6.07 -5.62
N LEU A 300 -9.00 7.05 -6.39
CA LEU A 300 -8.24 8.19 -5.91
C LEU A 300 -9.19 9.37 -5.77
N ILE A 301 -9.33 9.88 -4.56
CA ILE A 301 -10.17 11.03 -4.25
C ILE A 301 -9.23 12.21 -4.05
N ALA A 302 -9.35 13.22 -4.91
CA ALA A 302 -8.57 14.44 -4.81
C ALA A 302 -8.87 15.15 -3.48
N THR A 303 -7.82 15.47 -2.73
CA THR A 303 -7.94 16.24 -1.49
C THR A 303 -7.96 17.75 -1.78
N PRO A 304 -8.28 18.60 -0.79
CA PRO A 304 -8.16 20.05 -0.92
C PRO A 304 -6.75 20.57 -1.22
N VAL A 305 -5.71 19.75 -1.08
CA VAL A 305 -4.32 20.09 -1.47
C VAL A 305 -4.22 20.32 -2.98
N ILE A 306 -5.02 19.61 -3.78
CA ILE A 306 -5.12 19.85 -5.22
C ILE A 306 -6.04 21.06 -5.47
N GLU A 307 -5.49 22.26 -5.34
CA GLU A 307 -6.26 23.51 -5.39
C GLU A 307 -6.68 23.95 -6.79
N SER A 308 -5.98 23.47 -7.82
CA SER A 308 -6.12 23.94 -9.19
C SER A 308 -5.76 22.85 -10.21
N GLY A 309 -6.01 23.15 -11.49
CA GLY A 309 -5.74 22.21 -12.58
C GLY A 309 -6.83 21.17 -12.78
N PHE A 310 -6.48 20.12 -13.53
CA PHE A 310 -7.46 19.14 -14.00
C PHE A 310 -8.07 18.30 -12.87
N PHE A 311 -7.26 17.96 -11.86
CA PHE A 311 -7.59 16.99 -10.82
C PHE A 311 -8.31 17.58 -9.60
N LYS A 312 -8.56 18.89 -9.57
CA LYS A 312 -9.31 19.50 -8.45
C LYS A 312 -10.70 18.87 -8.33
N GLY A 313 -10.98 18.28 -7.16
CA GLY A 313 -12.27 17.66 -6.85
C GLY A 313 -12.60 16.40 -7.65
N THR A 314 -11.59 15.76 -8.27
CA THR A 314 -11.83 14.55 -9.07
C THR A 314 -11.86 13.29 -8.22
N VAL A 315 -12.65 12.32 -8.67
CA VAL A 315 -12.55 10.91 -8.30
C VAL A 315 -12.02 10.16 -9.51
N THR A 316 -10.90 9.45 -9.33
CA THR A 316 -10.25 8.68 -10.41
C THR A 316 -10.31 7.20 -10.08
N TYR A 317 -10.83 6.38 -10.99
CA TYR A 317 -10.75 4.92 -10.89
C TYR A 317 -9.42 4.43 -11.49
N VAL A 318 -8.62 3.74 -10.69
CA VAL A 318 -7.29 3.24 -11.11
C VAL A 318 -7.45 1.93 -11.88
N CYS A 319 -7.10 1.96 -13.16
CA CYS A 319 -7.22 0.83 -14.08
C CYS A 319 -5.94 -0.03 -14.11
N GLU A 320 -4.79 0.59 -13.85
CA GLU A 320 -3.49 -0.07 -13.81
C GLU A 320 -2.58 0.63 -12.78
N HIS A 321 -1.84 -0.15 -11.99
CA HIS A 321 -0.87 0.37 -11.02
C HIS A 321 0.25 -0.64 -10.82
N GLY A 322 1.49 -0.22 -11.11
CA GLY A 322 2.69 -1.02 -10.94
C GLY A 322 3.97 -0.19 -11.12
N GLU A 323 5.11 -0.85 -11.25
CA GLU A 323 6.42 -0.16 -11.26
C GLU A 323 6.63 0.77 -12.47
N ALA A 324 5.90 0.57 -13.56
CA ALA A 324 5.96 1.46 -14.73
C ALA A 324 5.16 2.76 -14.55
N GLY A 325 4.37 2.86 -13.46
CA GLY A 325 3.48 3.97 -13.18
C GLY A 325 2.04 3.51 -12.94
N ALA A 326 1.12 4.46 -13.04
CA ALA A 326 -0.30 4.22 -12.85
C ALA A 326 -1.11 4.81 -14.00
N MET A 327 -2.27 4.21 -14.26
CA MET A 327 -3.27 4.73 -15.17
C MET A 327 -4.64 4.65 -14.54
N GLY A 328 -5.42 5.73 -14.66
CA GLY A 328 -6.78 5.78 -14.18
C GLY A 328 -7.68 6.64 -15.06
N ILE A 329 -8.98 6.54 -14.81
CA ILE A 329 -10.02 7.29 -15.50
C ILE A 329 -10.75 8.14 -14.47
N VAL A 330 -10.81 9.45 -14.68
CA VAL A 330 -11.65 10.35 -13.88
C VAL A 330 -13.12 10.10 -14.20
N ILE A 331 -13.92 9.85 -13.16
CA ILE A 331 -15.30 9.36 -13.31
C ILE A 331 -16.38 10.40 -12.99
N ASN A 332 -15.98 11.59 -12.52
CA ASN A 332 -16.91 12.61 -12.00
C ASN A 332 -16.75 13.99 -12.66
N LYS A 333 -16.16 14.04 -13.87
CA LYS A 333 -15.93 15.29 -14.60
C LYS A 333 -16.57 15.21 -15.99
N PRO A 334 -17.80 15.69 -16.18
CA PRO A 334 -18.49 15.59 -17.46
C PRO A 334 -17.89 16.55 -18.49
N LEU A 335 -17.89 16.14 -19.75
CA LEU A 335 -17.67 17.01 -20.89
C LEU A 335 -19.01 17.61 -21.35
N ASP A 336 -18.93 18.73 -22.07
CA ASP A 336 -20.05 19.26 -22.86
C ASP A 336 -20.17 18.47 -24.18
N LEU A 337 -20.33 17.16 -24.04
CA LEU A 337 -20.37 16.17 -25.12
C LEU A 337 -21.22 15.00 -24.65
N GLN A 338 -22.24 14.66 -25.44
CA GLN A 338 -23.10 13.51 -25.19
C GLN A 338 -22.60 12.31 -25.97
N LEU A 339 -22.98 11.11 -25.52
CA LEU A 339 -22.56 9.87 -26.17
C LEU A 339 -23.07 9.77 -27.61
N ALA A 340 -24.23 10.36 -27.90
CA ALA A 340 -24.77 10.49 -29.26
C ALA A 340 -23.79 11.20 -30.22
N ASP A 341 -23.13 12.27 -29.77
CA ASP A 341 -22.16 13.03 -30.58
C ASP A 341 -20.92 12.16 -30.91
N VAL A 342 -20.50 11.30 -29.97
CA VAL A 342 -19.42 10.34 -30.18
C VAL A 342 -19.81 9.30 -31.24
N PHE A 343 -21.05 8.82 -31.22
CA PHE A 343 -21.54 7.90 -32.23
C PHE A 343 -21.57 8.54 -33.62
N GLU A 344 -22.05 9.77 -33.74
CA GLU A 344 -22.06 10.51 -35.00
C GLU A 344 -20.64 10.66 -35.55
N HIS A 345 -19.68 11.09 -34.73
CA HIS A 345 -18.29 11.24 -35.13
C HIS A 345 -17.65 9.92 -35.61
N LEU A 346 -18.06 8.79 -35.02
CA LEU A 346 -17.59 7.47 -35.37
C LEU A 346 -18.39 6.80 -36.51
N ASN A 347 -19.40 7.47 -37.07
CA ASN A 347 -20.35 6.94 -38.05
C ASN A 347 -21.09 5.67 -37.55
N ILE A 348 -21.43 5.66 -36.26
CA ILE A 348 -22.24 4.61 -35.63
C ILE A 348 -23.69 5.08 -35.62
N GLN A 349 -24.60 4.26 -36.16
CA GLN A 349 -26.04 4.56 -36.16
C GLN A 349 -26.69 3.97 -34.89
N PRO A 350 -27.08 4.78 -33.90
CA PRO A 350 -27.70 4.27 -32.67
C PRO A 350 -29.13 3.80 -32.92
N LEU A 351 -29.51 2.68 -32.31
CA LEU A 351 -30.88 2.16 -32.31
C LEU A 351 -31.70 2.68 -31.11
N LEU A 352 -31.03 3.20 -30.09
CA LEU A 352 -31.61 3.76 -28.88
C LEU A 352 -31.16 5.22 -28.71
N SER A 353 -31.98 6.07 -28.08
CA SER A 353 -31.55 7.43 -27.72
C SER A 353 -30.51 7.37 -26.59
N HIS A 354 -29.42 8.11 -26.76
CA HIS A 354 -28.35 8.28 -25.79
C HIS A 354 -28.06 9.76 -25.53
N ASP A 355 -29.06 10.61 -25.76
CA ASP A 355 -28.92 12.07 -25.78
C ASP A 355 -28.71 12.66 -24.37
N GLU A 356 -28.99 11.88 -23.32
CA GLU A 356 -28.79 12.26 -21.92
C GLU A 356 -27.54 11.63 -21.29
N VAL A 357 -26.80 10.78 -22.02
CA VAL A 357 -25.61 10.09 -21.49
C VAL A 357 -24.37 10.96 -21.72
N SER A 358 -23.89 11.61 -20.66
CA SER A 358 -22.70 12.45 -20.74
C SER A 358 -21.41 11.62 -20.83
N VAL A 359 -20.48 12.12 -21.64
CA VAL A 359 -19.12 11.57 -21.75
C VAL A 359 -18.22 12.23 -20.70
N MET A 360 -17.40 11.44 -20.01
CA MET A 360 -16.50 11.96 -18.98
C MET A 360 -15.18 12.45 -19.58
N ALA A 361 -14.60 13.49 -19.00
CA ALA A 361 -13.20 13.84 -19.17
C ALA A 361 -12.36 12.88 -18.30
N GLY A 362 -11.89 11.77 -18.87
CA GLY A 362 -11.18 10.70 -18.16
C GLY A 362 -9.77 11.09 -17.72
N GLY A 363 -9.16 12.10 -18.34
CA GLY A 363 -7.91 12.68 -17.89
C GLY A 363 -7.24 13.57 -18.95
N PRO A 364 -6.11 14.21 -18.61
CA PRO A 364 -5.45 15.17 -19.49
C PRO A 364 -4.63 14.53 -20.62
N ILE A 365 -4.41 13.21 -20.59
CA ILE A 365 -3.56 12.50 -21.55
C ILE A 365 -4.43 11.83 -22.63
N LYS A 366 -4.06 11.98 -23.91
CA LYS A 366 -4.75 11.40 -25.07
C LYS A 366 -6.26 11.67 -25.08
N ILE A 367 -6.63 12.94 -24.93
CA ILE A 367 -8.02 13.43 -24.88
C ILE A 367 -8.87 13.09 -26.11
N ASP A 368 -8.24 12.63 -27.19
CA ASP A 368 -8.86 12.17 -28.44
C ASP A 368 -9.21 10.67 -28.43
N ARG A 369 -8.77 9.93 -27.40
CA ARG A 369 -9.03 8.48 -27.26
C ARG A 369 -10.16 8.19 -26.29
N GLY A 370 -11.05 7.29 -26.72
CA GLY A 370 -12.16 6.78 -25.91
C GLY A 370 -11.78 5.57 -25.06
N PHE A 371 -12.32 5.56 -23.85
CA PHE A 371 -12.21 4.52 -22.85
C PHE A 371 -13.61 4.19 -22.33
N VAL A 372 -13.93 2.90 -22.22
CA VAL A 372 -15.21 2.44 -21.67
C VAL A 372 -14.93 1.55 -20.47
N LEU A 373 -15.25 2.04 -19.28
CA LEU A 373 -15.34 1.19 -18.09
C LEU A 373 -16.69 0.49 -18.10
N HIS A 374 -16.73 -0.81 -17.83
CA HIS A 374 -17.96 -1.57 -17.86
C HIS A 374 -17.92 -2.82 -16.96
N SER A 375 -19.10 -3.39 -16.71
CA SER A 375 -19.29 -4.63 -15.96
C SER A 375 -18.82 -5.88 -16.76
N PRO A 376 -18.59 -7.04 -16.11
CA PRO A 376 -17.81 -8.14 -16.67
C PRO A 376 -18.68 -9.18 -17.39
N GLU A 377 -19.42 -8.80 -18.43
CA GLU A 377 -20.25 -9.74 -19.22
C GLU A 377 -19.66 -10.03 -20.61
N ILE A 378 -19.15 -8.98 -21.28
CA ILE A 378 -18.74 -9.05 -22.68
C ILE A 378 -17.28 -8.63 -22.79
N SER A 379 -16.47 -9.45 -23.46
CA SER A 379 -15.10 -9.12 -23.82
C SER A 379 -15.05 -8.65 -25.26
N TYR A 380 -14.29 -7.60 -25.51
CA TYR A 380 -14.11 -6.97 -26.82
C TYR A 380 -12.65 -7.10 -27.28
N ASP A 381 -12.37 -6.60 -28.50
CA ASP A 381 -11.05 -6.72 -29.13
C ASP A 381 -9.91 -6.13 -28.28
N ALA A 382 -10.17 -5.05 -27.53
CA ALA A 382 -9.19 -4.38 -26.69
C ALA A 382 -9.70 -4.14 -25.26
N THR A 383 -10.04 -5.24 -24.57
CA THR A 383 -10.47 -5.24 -23.16
C THR A 383 -9.34 -5.60 -22.19
N LEU A 384 -9.06 -4.71 -21.24
CA LEU A 384 -8.28 -4.95 -20.04
C LEU A 384 -9.21 -5.31 -18.87
N LYS A 385 -9.05 -6.50 -18.30
CA LYS A 385 -9.77 -6.90 -17.08
C LYS A 385 -9.12 -6.22 -15.87
N VAL A 386 -9.74 -5.15 -15.35
CA VAL A 386 -9.16 -4.40 -14.22
C VAL A 386 -9.23 -5.26 -12.96
N ASN A 387 -10.42 -5.72 -12.60
CA ASN A 387 -10.65 -6.69 -11.53
C ASN A 387 -11.83 -7.64 -11.91
N GLN A 388 -12.43 -8.30 -10.92
CA GLN A 388 -13.55 -9.22 -11.14
C GLN A 388 -14.84 -8.51 -11.54
N ASP A 389 -15.00 -7.23 -11.19
CA ASP A 389 -16.26 -6.48 -11.27
C ASP A 389 -16.24 -5.37 -12.35
N VAL A 390 -15.05 -4.93 -12.77
CA VAL A 390 -14.89 -3.80 -13.70
C VAL A 390 -13.81 -4.11 -14.74
N TRP A 391 -14.17 -3.97 -16.01
CA TRP A 391 -13.28 -4.10 -17.17
C TRP A 391 -13.17 -2.75 -17.90
N LEU A 392 -12.07 -2.55 -18.60
CA LEU A 392 -11.77 -1.35 -19.38
C LEU A 392 -11.58 -1.74 -20.84
N THR A 393 -12.38 -1.17 -21.74
CA THR A 393 -12.29 -1.41 -23.18
C THR A 393 -11.93 -0.13 -23.95
N THR A 394 -11.10 -0.27 -24.99
CA THR A 394 -10.65 0.85 -25.84
C THR A 394 -10.96 0.67 -27.33
N SER A 395 -11.49 -0.49 -27.71
CA SER A 395 -11.91 -0.80 -29.07
C SER A 395 -13.27 -0.17 -29.40
N LYS A 396 -13.59 0.01 -30.68
CA LYS A 396 -14.83 0.68 -31.12
C LYS A 396 -16.06 -0.22 -31.09
N ASP A 397 -15.86 -1.52 -31.05
CA ASP A 397 -16.89 -2.57 -31.00
C ASP A 397 -17.80 -2.44 -29.77
N VAL A 398 -17.26 -2.11 -28.58
CA VAL A 398 -18.09 -1.86 -27.38
C VAL A 398 -19.07 -0.69 -27.58
N LEU A 399 -18.63 0.39 -28.23
CA LEU A 399 -19.49 1.54 -28.52
C LEU A 399 -20.58 1.18 -29.53
N ALA A 400 -20.25 0.33 -30.52
CA ALA A 400 -21.23 -0.14 -31.49
C ALA A 400 -22.30 -1.03 -30.85
N ASP A 401 -21.95 -1.83 -29.84
CA ASP A 401 -22.90 -2.66 -29.11
C ASP A 401 -23.74 -1.87 -28.12
N ILE A 402 -23.15 -0.90 -27.40
CA ILE A 402 -23.90 0.07 -26.59
C ILE A 402 -24.94 0.79 -27.45
N ALA A 403 -24.54 1.31 -28.61
CA ALA A 403 -25.44 2.00 -29.54
C ALA A 403 -26.63 1.13 -30.01
N ARG A 404 -26.47 -0.20 -30.01
CA ARG A 404 -27.50 -1.17 -30.40
C ARG A 404 -28.32 -1.72 -29.23
N GLY A 405 -28.03 -1.33 -27.99
CA GLY A 405 -28.65 -1.91 -26.79
C GLY A 405 -28.20 -3.34 -26.49
N LYS A 406 -27.01 -3.73 -26.98
CA LYS A 406 -26.37 -5.03 -26.74
C LYS A 406 -25.05 -4.91 -25.98
N GLY A 407 -24.74 -3.71 -25.49
CA GLY A 407 -23.53 -3.44 -24.72
C GLY A 407 -23.63 -4.01 -23.29
N PRO A 408 -22.59 -3.77 -22.47
CA PRO A 408 -22.58 -4.15 -21.06
C PRO A 408 -23.72 -3.52 -20.27
N ASP A 409 -24.20 -4.23 -19.24
CA ASP A 409 -25.31 -3.79 -18.39
C ASP A 409 -25.03 -2.44 -17.73
N GLN A 410 -23.79 -2.25 -17.26
CA GLN A 410 -23.30 -1.00 -16.70
C GLN A 410 -22.07 -0.52 -17.45
N HIS A 411 -22.03 0.76 -17.80
CA HIS A 411 -20.87 1.34 -18.47
C HIS A 411 -20.70 2.84 -18.18
N LEU A 412 -19.45 3.31 -18.29
CA LEU A 412 -19.06 4.71 -18.24
C LEU A 412 -18.10 4.98 -19.40
N VAL A 413 -18.44 5.97 -20.23
CA VAL A 413 -17.62 6.37 -21.39
C VAL A 413 -16.83 7.62 -21.03
N ALA A 414 -15.52 7.58 -21.28
CA ALA A 414 -14.61 8.68 -21.01
C ALA A 414 -13.67 8.95 -22.19
N LEU A 415 -13.25 10.22 -22.34
CA LEU A 415 -12.20 10.63 -23.26
C LEU A 415 -10.93 11.01 -22.50
N GLY A 416 -9.79 10.49 -22.94
CA GLY A 416 -8.51 10.62 -22.26
C GLY A 416 -8.40 9.84 -20.96
N TYR A 417 -7.21 9.85 -20.38
CA TYR A 417 -6.90 9.15 -19.13
C TYR A 417 -5.93 9.96 -18.26
N ALA A 418 -5.94 9.65 -16.97
CA ALA A 418 -4.99 10.13 -15.99
C ALA A 418 -3.81 9.16 -15.94
N GLY A 419 -2.59 9.67 -16.08
CA GLY A 419 -1.38 8.85 -16.09
C GLY A 419 -0.37 9.39 -15.11
N TRP A 420 0.26 8.47 -14.39
CA TRP A 420 1.36 8.73 -13.47
C TRP A 420 2.59 7.99 -13.96
N SER A 421 3.73 8.66 -13.90
CA SER A 421 5.03 8.02 -14.11
C SER A 421 5.34 7.05 -12.96
N ALA A 422 6.33 6.19 -13.15
CA ALA A 422 6.84 5.29 -12.11
C ALA A 422 7.07 6.02 -10.78
N GLY A 423 6.41 5.58 -9.70
CA GLY A 423 6.55 6.14 -8.35
C GLY A 423 5.85 7.49 -8.11
N GLN A 424 5.29 8.12 -9.15
CA GLN A 424 4.69 9.45 -9.05
C GLN A 424 3.38 9.40 -8.24
N LEU A 425 2.53 8.39 -8.46
CA LEU A 425 1.27 8.28 -7.73
C LEU A 425 1.52 8.08 -6.24
N GLU A 426 2.48 7.23 -5.90
CA GLU A 426 2.89 6.97 -4.52
C GLU A 426 3.45 8.22 -3.86
N GLN A 427 4.22 9.03 -4.60
CA GLN A 427 4.69 10.33 -4.13
C GLN A 427 3.50 11.28 -3.87
N GLU A 428 2.56 11.40 -4.81
CA GLU A 428 1.40 12.28 -4.65
C GLU A 428 0.49 11.85 -3.48
N ILE A 429 0.34 10.54 -3.25
CA ILE A 429 -0.34 10.00 -2.06
C ILE A 429 0.42 10.37 -0.79
N ALA A 430 1.74 10.21 -0.77
CA ALA A 430 2.59 10.60 0.35
C ALA A 430 2.63 12.12 0.59
N GLU A 431 2.23 12.93 -0.40
CA GLU A 431 2.04 14.37 -0.30
C GLU A 431 0.58 14.74 0.03
N ASN A 432 -0.24 13.76 0.43
CA ASN A 432 -1.65 13.92 0.77
C ASN A 432 -2.51 14.51 -0.36
N SER A 433 -2.08 14.39 -1.61
CA SER A 433 -2.86 14.85 -2.78
C SER A 433 -4.07 13.95 -3.05
N TRP A 434 -3.99 12.68 -2.65
CA TRP A 434 -5.02 11.67 -2.90
C TRP A 434 -5.35 10.88 -1.64
N LEU A 435 -6.64 10.65 -1.42
CA LEU A 435 -7.12 9.58 -0.54
C LEU A 435 -7.44 8.36 -1.40
N THR A 436 -7.14 7.17 -0.88
CA THR A 436 -7.35 5.89 -1.58
C THR A 436 -8.44 5.07 -0.90
N ILE A 437 -9.38 4.51 -1.66
CA ILE A 437 -10.39 3.57 -1.15
C ILE A 437 -10.71 2.52 -2.22
N ASP A 438 -11.07 1.30 -1.83
CA ASP A 438 -11.59 0.30 -2.78
C ASP A 438 -12.78 0.89 -3.54
N ALA A 439 -12.82 0.67 -4.86
CA ALA A 439 -13.91 1.18 -5.66
C ALA A 439 -15.19 0.38 -5.45
N ASP A 440 -16.28 1.09 -5.19
CA ASP A 440 -17.64 0.55 -5.17
C ASP A 440 -18.29 0.74 -6.55
N THR A 441 -18.90 -0.31 -7.10
CA THR A 441 -19.52 -0.29 -8.44
C THR A 441 -20.76 0.60 -8.49
N THR A 442 -21.50 0.73 -7.38
CA THR A 442 -22.63 1.66 -7.26
C THR A 442 -22.14 3.11 -7.38
N VAL A 443 -21.02 3.45 -6.74
CA VAL A 443 -20.38 4.77 -6.89
C VAL A 443 -19.87 4.97 -8.32
N LEU A 444 -19.29 3.93 -8.93
CA LEU A 444 -18.73 3.99 -10.28
C LEU A 444 -19.79 4.18 -11.37
N PHE A 445 -20.88 3.40 -11.35
CA PHE A 445 -21.83 3.33 -12.46
C PHE A 445 -23.18 3.98 -12.19
N GLU A 446 -23.69 3.92 -10.95
CA GLU A 446 -25.08 4.31 -10.66
C GLU A 446 -25.20 5.69 -10.02
N THR A 447 -24.21 6.08 -9.21
CA THR A 447 -24.25 7.35 -8.47
C THR A 447 -24.18 8.55 -9.42
N PRO A 448 -25.07 9.56 -9.26
CA PRO A 448 -25.02 10.79 -10.05
C PRO A 448 -23.65 11.47 -9.99
N ILE A 449 -23.20 12.02 -11.12
CA ILE A 449 -21.85 12.59 -11.30
C ILE A 449 -21.48 13.59 -10.18
N SER A 450 -22.40 14.48 -9.83
CA SER A 450 -22.21 15.49 -8.78
C SER A 450 -22.04 14.91 -7.38
N GLU A 451 -22.52 13.69 -7.15
CA GLU A 451 -22.50 13.02 -5.85
C GLU A 451 -21.35 12.01 -5.71
N LYS A 452 -20.74 11.58 -6.81
CA LYS A 452 -19.66 10.56 -6.80
C LYS A 452 -18.53 10.88 -5.82
N SER A 453 -18.09 12.14 -5.75
CA SER A 453 -17.08 12.55 -4.77
C SER A 453 -17.56 12.35 -3.34
N ALA A 454 -18.72 12.89 -2.98
CA ALA A 454 -19.27 12.76 -1.63
C ALA A 454 -19.53 11.28 -1.25
N SER A 455 -20.06 10.47 -2.18
CA SER A 455 -20.31 9.04 -1.97
C SER A 455 -19.01 8.25 -1.79
N ALA A 456 -17.97 8.54 -2.58
CA ALA A 456 -16.64 7.93 -2.40
C ALA A 456 -16.03 8.29 -1.04
N GLY A 457 -16.20 9.54 -0.57
CA GLY A 457 -15.77 9.95 0.77
C GLY A 457 -16.49 9.23 1.89
N LYS A 458 -17.80 8.98 1.74
CA LYS A 458 -18.59 8.22 2.72
C LYS A 458 -18.11 6.78 2.88
N LEU A 459 -17.54 6.15 1.85
CA LEU A 459 -16.94 4.82 1.96
C LEU A 459 -15.76 4.80 2.95
N LEU A 460 -15.04 5.91 3.06
CA LEU A 460 -13.97 6.14 4.04
C LEU A 460 -14.50 6.60 5.41
N GLY A 461 -15.82 6.82 5.56
CA GLY A 461 -16.42 7.37 6.77
C GLY A 461 -16.14 8.87 6.97
N ILE A 462 -15.78 9.61 5.91
CA ILE A 462 -15.44 11.03 5.98
C ILE A 462 -16.31 11.89 5.04
N ASP A 463 -16.48 13.17 5.37
CA ASP A 463 -17.01 14.16 4.44
C ASP A 463 -15.85 14.94 3.83
N ILE A 464 -15.59 14.70 2.54
CA ILE A 464 -14.48 15.32 1.80
C ILE A 464 -14.57 16.85 1.82
N ARG A 465 -15.77 17.42 1.94
CA ARG A 465 -15.98 18.88 2.01
C ARG A 465 -15.50 19.48 3.32
N LEU A 466 -15.38 18.66 4.36
CA LEU A 466 -14.89 19.05 5.68
C LEU A 466 -13.37 18.85 5.82
N LEU A 467 -12.70 18.31 4.80
CA LEU A 467 -11.24 18.23 4.78
C LEU A 467 -10.67 19.65 4.72
N THR A 468 -9.84 20.00 5.69
CA THR A 468 -9.15 21.29 5.75
C THR A 468 -7.93 21.29 4.84
N GLN A 469 -7.62 22.44 4.24
CA GLN A 469 -6.46 22.61 3.35
C GLN A 469 -5.11 22.49 4.06
N GLN A 470 -5.07 22.69 5.37
CA GLN A 470 -3.86 22.54 6.16
C GLN A 470 -3.79 21.12 6.71
N ALA A 471 -2.76 20.38 6.30
CA ALA A 471 -2.05 19.55 7.27
C ALA A 471 -1.62 20.48 8.41
N GLY A 472 -1.84 20.08 9.67
CA GLY A 472 -1.26 20.80 10.79
C GLY A 472 0.23 21.01 10.54
N HIS A 473 0.67 22.25 10.42
CA HIS A 473 2.10 22.56 10.39
C HIS A 473 2.57 22.67 11.84
N SER A 474 3.43 21.75 12.25
CA SER A 474 4.35 21.90 13.38
C SER A 474 5.75 22.14 12.83
#